data_AF-A0AAU6Q5P8-F1
#
_entry.id   AF-A0AAU6Q5P8-F1
#
_cell.length_a   1.000
_cell.length_b   1.000
_cell.length_c   1.000
_cell.angle_alpha   90.00
_cell.angle_beta   90.00
_cell.angle_gamma   90.00
#
_symmetry.space_group_name_H-M   'P 1'
#
loop_
_entity.id
_entity.type
_entity.pdbx_description
1 polymer ?
#
loop_
_entity_poly.entity_id
_entity_poly.type
_entity_poly.pdbx_seq_one_letter_code
_entity_poly.pdbx_strand_id
1 'polypeptide(L)'
;MAQPKGGRFGLPAPDAELSALRAKYVGKEVWVYGGGKFSCSRKNSTSWLTALPTEPVQVLAVERLRGTFPVSPVKRSGVLPPQKVKNPLRLTLRLSPNYAVTEWGYSGSVDSHPKAVDCRQVSETYLNGADLEKNFSLTPPSAATRKALAPLLNPQRAASEIGLTHEQLLWLRGIPESPVGDLKTILSAPVWLWYGLPGRGDNVFYFQNDRVVKVDVPSMGP
;
A
#
# COMPACT_ATOMS: atom_id res chain seq x y z
N MET A 1 52.20 4.78 3.00
CA MET A 1 51.04 3.88 2.84
C MET A 1 49.79 4.68 3.11
N ALA A 2 49.01 4.99 2.07
CA ALA A 2 47.78 5.76 2.18
C ALA A 2 46.63 4.82 2.58
N GLN A 3 45.90 5.16 3.66
CA GLN A 3 44.66 4.47 4.02
C GLN A 3 43.52 4.91 3.07
N PRO A 4 42.64 4.00 2.63
CA PRO A 4 41.51 4.35 1.78
C PRO A 4 40.43 5.05 2.63
N LYS A 5 39.93 6.18 2.13
CA LYS A 5 38.75 6.87 2.68
C LYS A 5 37.53 5.98 2.46
N GLY A 6 37.04 5.38 3.54
CA GLY A 6 35.74 4.71 3.57
C GLY A 6 34.64 5.72 3.24
N GLY A 7 34.04 5.57 2.06
CA GLY A 7 32.85 6.32 1.66
C GLY A 7 31.70 5.98 2.60
N ARG A 8 31.35 6.91 3.48
CA ARG A 8 30.05 6.89 4.15
C ARG A 8 29.00 7.06 3.05
N PHE A 9 28.26 6.00 2.74
CA PHE A 9 26.96 6.10 2.09
C PHE A 9 26.02 6.84 3.05
N GLY A 10 26.15 8.17 3.08
CA GLY A 10 25.29 9.04 3.87
C GLY A 10 23.93 9.13 3.20
N LEU A 11 22.87 8.91 3.97
CA LEU A 11 21.52 9.25 3.55
C LEU A 11 21.50 10.71 3.06
N PRO A 12 20.86 11.02 1.93
CA PRO A 12 20.79 12.38 1.42
C PRO A 12 20.18 13.31 2.47
N ALA A 13 20.67 14.56 2.52
CA ALA A 13 20.10 15.57 3.40
C ALA A 13 18.57 15.68 3.18
N PRO A 14 17.75 15.92 4.22
CA PRO A 14 16.30 15.87 4.12
C PRO A 14 15.69 16.69 2.97
N ASP A 15 16.30 17.83 2.62
CA ASP A 15 15.85 18.70 1.53
C ASP A 15 16.23 18.15 0.14
N ALA A 16 17.37 17.46 0.04
CA ALA A 16 17.78 16.77 -1.18
C ALA A 16 16.89 15.54 -1.43
N GLU A 17 16.57 14.77 -0.38
CA GLU A 17 15.62 13.65 -0.44
C GLU A 17 14.24 14.13 -0.95
N LEU A 18 13.69 15.19 -0.35
CA LEU A 18 12.39 15.74 -0.75
C LEU A 18 12.39 16.23 -2.20
N SER A 19 13.46 16.89 -2.64
CA SER A 19 13.58 17.37 -4.02
C SER A 19 13.65 16.22 -5.02
N ALA A 20 14.41 15.16 -4.72
CA ALA A 20 14.48 13.96 -5.54
C ALA A 20 13.12 13.26 -5.64
N LEU A 21 12.41 13.12 -4.52
CA LEU A 21 11.07 12.53 -4.49
C LEU A 21 10.06 13.37 -5.29
N ARG A 22 10.13 14.70 -5.20
CA ARG A 22 9.29 15.60 -5.99
C ARG A 22 9.51 15.40 -7.49
N ALA A 23 10.77 15.42 -7.93
CA ALA A 23 11.12 15.18 -9.34
C ALA A 23 10.73 13.76 -9.81
N LYS A 24 10.80 12.79 -8.90
CA LYS A 24 10.44 11.39 -9.19
C LYS A 24 8.93 11.20 -9.34
N TYR A 25 8.10 11.87 -8.53
CA TYR A 25 6.69 11.54 -8.40
C TYR A 25 5.71 12.63 -8.86
N VAL A 26 5.96 13.91 -8.59
CA VAL A 26 4.98 14.99 -8.85
C VAL A 26 4.58 15.04 -10.33
N GLY A 27 3.27 15.10 -10.57
CA GLY A 27 2.68 15.13 -11.90
C GLY A 27 2.56 13.77 -12.58
N LYS A 28 3.17 12.71 -12.03
CA LYS A 28 3.18 11.37 -12.64
C LYS A 28 2.02 10.52 -12.17
N GLU A 29 1.62 9.59 -13.03
CA GLU A 29 0.80 8.46 -12.65
C GLU A 29 1.64 7.41 -11.93
N VAL A 30 1.10 6.89 -10.84
CA VAL A 30 1.65 5.78 -10.07
C VAL A 30 0.56 4.78 -9.77
N TRP A 31 0.96 3.56 -9.50
CA TRP A 31 0.07 2.48 -9.10
C TRP A 31 0.37 2.09 -7.67
N VAL A 32 -0.69 1.77 -6.92
CA VAL A 32 -0.56 1.42 -5.51
C VAL A 32 -0.70 -0.09 -5.35
N TYR A 33 0.30 -0.71 -4.73
CA TYR A 33 0.22 -2.14 -4.42
C TYR A 33 -0.98 -2.41 -3.51
N GLY A 34 -1.81 -3.40 -3.86
CA GLY A 34 -3.06 -3.71 -3.17
C GLY A 34 -4.22 -2.75 -3.47
N GLY A 35 -4.11 -1.88 -4.47
CA GLY A 35 -5.20 -1.00 -4.95
C GLY A 35 -5.40 0.29 -4.15
N GLY A 36 -4.64 0.49 -3.07
CA GLY A 36 -4.69 1.69 -2.24
C GLY A 36 -6.01 1.84 -1.50
N LYS A 37 -6.06 1.34 -0.26
CA LYS A 37 -7.17 1.64 0.66
C LYS A 37 -6.95 3.05 1.21
N PHE A 38 -7.57 4.03 0.57
CA PHE A 38 -7.48 5.43 1.00
C PHE A 38 -8.67 5.80 1.88
N SER A 39 -8.46 6.69 2.83
CA SER A 39 -9.55 7.31 3.59
C SER A 39 -9.85 8.71 3.05
N CYS A 40 -11.13 9.01 2.85
CA CYS A 40 -11.62 10.36 2.61
C CYS A 40 -12.48 10.79 3.78
N SER A 41 -11.99 11.74 4.58
CA SER A 41 -12.74 12.31 5.70
C SER A 41 -13.55 13.51 5.24
N ARG A 42 -14.86 13.46 5.46
CA ARG A 42 -15.82 14.57 5.35
C ARG A 42 -16.18 15.04 6.76
N LYS A 43 -16.79 16.23 6.88
CA LYS A 43 -17.09 16.87 8.18
C LYS A 43 -17.73 15.92 9.22
N ASN A 44 -18.57 14.97 8.77
CA ASN A 44 -19.29 14.03 9.63
C ASN A 44 -19.12 12.54 9.23
N SER A 45 -18.20 12.18 8.33
CA SER A 45 -18.03 10.79 7.91
C SER A 45 -16.62 10.50 7.40
N THR A 46 -16.20 9.24 7.46
CA THR A 46 -14.99 8.78 6.77
C THR A 46 -15.39 7.67 5.81
N SER A 47 -15.13 7.89 4.53
CA SER A 47 -15.38 6.92 3.47
C SER A 47 -14.07 6.21 3.13
N TRP A 48 -14.12 4.91 2.89
CA TRP A 48 -12.96 4.13 2.44
C TRP A 48 -13.04 3.93 0.94
N LEU A 49 -11.93 4.20 0.26
CA LEU A 49 -11.83 4.14 -1.19
C LEU A 49 -10.97 2.94 -1.52
N THR A 50 -11.48 2.05 -2.37
CA THR A 50 -10.74 0.88 -2.82
C THR A 50 -10.88 0.80 -4.33
N ALA A 51 -9.76 0.74 -5.04
CA ALA A 51 -9.76 0.44 -6.47
C ALA A 51 -9.17 -0.93 -6.74
N LEU A 52 -9.34 -1.36 -7.99
CA LEU A 52 -8.55 -2.44 -8.54
C LEU A 52 -7.05 -2.05 -8.49
N PRO A 53 -6.15 -2.98 -8.16
CA PRO A 53 -4.70 -2.75 -8.19
C PRO A 53 -4.12 -2.28 -9.53
N THR A 54 -4.93 -2.33 -10.60
CA THR A 54 -4.56 -1.93 -11.95
C THR A 54 -4.81 -0.45 -12.24
N GLU A 55 -5.56 0.26 -11.39
CA GLU A 55 -5.90 1.66 -11.62
C GLU A 55 -4.77 2.59 -11.15
N PRO A 56 -4.37 3.59 -11.97
CA PRO A 56 -3.40 4.57 -11.56
C PRO A 56 -4.02 5.65 -10.66
N VAL A 57 -3.15 6.32 -9.91
CA VAL A 57 -3.40 7.59 -9.23
C VAL A 57 -2.35 8.61 -9.66
N GLN A 58 -2.73 9.88 -9.77
CA GLN A 58 -1.81 10.94 -10.12
C GLN A 58 -1.25 11.59 -8.84
N VAL A 59 0.06 11.71 -8.73
CA VAL A 59 0.68 12.42 -7.60
C VAL A 59 0.63 13.93 -7.85
N LEU A 60 -0.09 14.65 -6.99
CA LEU A 60 -0.21 16.10 -7.07
C LEU A 60 0.89 16.82 -6.30
N ALA A 61 1.27 16.29 -5.14
CA ALA A 61 2.29 16.89 -4.29
C ALA A 61 3.04 15.86 -3.46
N VAL A 62 4.31 16.16 -3.21
CA VAL A 62 5.15 15.50 -2.20
C VAL A 62 5.67 16.58 -1.26
N GLU A 63 5.38 16.45 0.02
CA GLU A 63 5.70 17.45 1.03
C GLU A 63 6.32 16.79 2.24
N ARG A 64 7.08 17.56 3.02
CA ARG A 64 7.51 17.16 4.35
C ARG A 64 6.77 18.00 5.38
N LEU A 65 6.02 17.33 6.24
CA LEU A 65 5.31 18.00 7.33
C LEU A 65 6.31 18.48 8.38
N ARG A 66 5.97 19.54 9.10
CA ARG A 66 6.74 20.04 10.25
C ARG A 66 6.03 19.66 11.54
N GLY A 67 6.73 18.96 12.44
CA GLY A 67 6.19 18.50 13.71
C GLY A 67 6.15 16.97 13.81
N THR A 68 5.38 16.45 14.76
CA THR A 68 5.24 15.01 15.00
C THR A 68 3.82 14.58 14.71
N PHE A 69 3.66 13.60 13.83
CA PHE A 69 2.35 13.11 13.39
C PHE A 69 2.23 11.60 13.58
N PRO A 70 1.03 11.08 13.82
CA PRO A 70 0.77 9.65 13.76
C PRO A 70 0.85 9.17 12.30
N VAL A 71 1.65 8.13 12.04
CA VAL A 71 1.78 7.50 10.72
C VAL A 71 1.62 5.99 10.87
N SER A 72 0.66 5.42 10.15
CA SER A 72 0.50 3.96 10.09
C SER A 72 1.66 3.33 9.31
N PRO A 73 2.37 2.34 9.87
CA PRO A 73 3.51 1.70 9.21
C PRO A 73 3.10 0.84 8.01
N VAL A 74 1.86 0.35 8.00
CA VAL A 74 1.23 -0.37 6.88
C VAL A 74 -0.15 0.23 6.65
N LYS A 75 -0.44 0.62 5.39
CA LYS A 75 -1.64 1.40 5.05
C LYS A 75 -2.93 0.58 5.03
N ARG A 76 -2.85 -0.72 4.75
CA ARG A 76 -4.03 -1.58 4.55
C ARG A 76 -4.49 -2.33 5.81
N SER A 77 -3.58 -2.60 6.74
CA SER A 77 -3.78 -3.42 7.93
C SER A 77 -4.87 -2.87 8.85
N GLY A 78 -4.71 -1.61 9.29
CA GLY A 78 -5.53 -1.05 10.37
C GLY A 78 -5.32 -1.71 11.74
N VAL A 79 -4.49 -2.76 11.83
CA VAL A 79 -4.21 -3.49 13.07
C VAL A 79 -3.00 -2.91 13.79
N LEU A 80 -1.95 -2.54 13.04
CA LEU A 80 -0.79 -1.89 13.65
C LEU A 80 -1.12 -0.44 14.04
N PRO A 81 -0.90 -0.06 15.32
CA PRO A 81 -1.18 1.29 15.76
C PRO A 81 -0.27 2.30 15.02
N PRO A 82 -0.78 3.50 14.71
CA PRO A 82 0.05 4.56 14.15
C PRO A 82 1.21 4.91 15.06
N GLN A 83 2.39 5.10 14.47
CA GLN A 83 3.61 5.46 15.19
C GLN A 83 3.82 6.98 15.12
N LYS A 84 4.38 7.58 16.17
CA LYS A 84 4.74 9.00 16.18
C LYS A 84 6.00 9.22 15.35
N VAL A 85 5.87 9.95 14.25
CA VAL A 85 6.98 10.23 13.32
C VAL A 85 7.25 11.71 13.28
N LYS A 86 8.52 12.09 13.42
CA LYS A 86 8.97 13.47 13.27
C LYS A 86 9.14 13.79 11.78
N ASN A 87 8.51 14.87 11.35
CA ASN A 87 8.56 15.41 10.00
C ASN A 87 8.32 14.37 8.88
N PRO A 88 7.19 13.63 8.91
CA PRO A 88 6.92 12.62 7.89
C PRO A 88 6.70 13.24 6.51
N LEU A 89 6.77 12.40 5.48
CA LEU A 89 6.30 12.78 4.16
C LEU A 89 4.78 12.79 4.10
N ARG A 90 4.23 13.70 3.31
CA ARG A 90 2.83 13.68 2.88
C ARG A 90 2.80 13.62 1.36
N LEU A 91 2.02 12.67 0.85
CA LEU A 91 1.70 12.53 -0.55
C LEU A 91 0.25 12.94 -0.77
N THR A 92 0.03 13.83 -1.72
CA THR A 92 -1.32 14.20 -2.16
C THR A 92 -1.57 13.54 -3.51
N LEU A 93 -2.64 12.76 -3.59
CA LEU A 93 -2.97 11.92 -4.74
C LEU A 93 -4.31 12.36 -5.31
N ARG A 94 -4.41 12.38 -6.64
CA ARG A 94 -5.67 12.45 -7.37
C ARG A 94 -6.06 11.05 -7.83
N LEU A 95 -7.26 10.63 -7.44
CA LEU A 95 -7.79 9.32 -7.78
C LEU A 95 -8.41 9.30 -9.17
N SER A 96 -8.24 8.18 -9.87
CA SER A 96 -8.94 7.89 -11.13
C SER A 96 -10.46 7.92 -10.91
N PRO A 97 -11.25 8.32 -11.92
CA PRO A 97 -12.72 8.20 -11.88
C PRO A 97 -13.25 6.81 -11.54
N ASN A 98 -12.45 5.77 -11.79
CA ASN A 98 -12.82 4.37 -11.60
C ASN A 98 -12.63 3.87 -10.17
N TYR A 99 -12.13 4.70 -9.25
CA TYR A 99 -12.07 4.33 -7.83
C TYR A 99 -13.48 4.13 -7.27
N ALA A 100 -13.78 2.90 -6.85
CA ALA A 100 -15.02 2.61 -6.14
C ALA A 100 -14.93 3.15 -4.71
N VAL A 101 -15.99 3.81 -4.27
CA VAL A 101 -16.14 4.29 -2.90
C VAL A 101 -16.97 3.29 -2.14
N THR A 102 -16.38 2.64 -1.14
CA THR A 102 -17.08 1.77 -0.21
C THR A 102 -17.27 2.53 1.10
N GLU A 103 -18.49 3.00 1.35
CA GLU A 103 -18.86 3.60 2.64
C GLU A 103 -19.27 2.49 3.62
N TRP A 104 -18.61 2.42 4.77
CA TRP A 104 -19.08 1.62 5.90
C TRP A 104 -19.76 2.56 6.89
N GLY A 105 -21.09 2.60 6.88
CA GLY A 105 -21.89 3.21 7.93
C GLY A 105 -22.06 2.25 9.11
N TYR A 106 -22.22 2.79 10.31
CA TYR A 106 -22.57 2.01 11.53
C TYR A 106 -23.95 1.33 11.44
N SER A 107 -24.72 1.56 10.38
CA SER A 107 -26.08 1.06 10.16
C SER A 107 -26.16 0.24 8.86
N GLY A 108 -25.49 -0.91 8.81
CA GLY A 108 -25.55 -1.81 7.65
C GLY A 108 -24.87 -1.27 6.39
N SER A 109 -24.40 -2.19 5.54
CA SER A 109 -23.83 -1.88 4.25
C SER A 109 -24.90 -1.29 3.33
N VAL A 110 -24.95 0.04 3.23
CA VAL A 110 -25.60 0.68 2.10
C VAL A 110 -24.58 0.63 0.98
N ASP A 111 -24.83 -0.17 -0.05
CA ASP A 111 -24.18 -0.03 -1.37
C ASP A 111 -24.61 1.31 -2.00
N SER A 112 -24.32 2.42 -1.34
CA SER A 112 -24.41 3.73 -1.94
C SER A 112 -23.11 3.92 -2.68
N HIS A 113 -23.15 3.86 -4.01
CA HIS A 113 -22.13 4.48 -4.85
C HIS A 113 -22.27 6.00 -4.65
N PRO A 114 -21.54 6.65 -3.73
CA PRO A 114 -21.63 8.10 -3.63
C PRO A 114 -20.90 8.60 -4.88
N LYS A 115 -21.51 9.48 -5.65
CA LYS A 115 -20.83 10.13 -6.78
C LYS A 115 -19.45 10.59 -6.29
N ALA A 116 -18.40 9.97 -6.84
CA ALA A 116 -17.01 10.07 -6.39
C ALA A 116 -16.39 11.46 -6.68
N VAL A 117 -17.18 12.53 -6.70
CA VAL A 117 -16.74 13.87 -7.13
C VAL A 117 -15.96 14.55 -6.00
N ASP A 118 -16.38 14.38 -4.74
CA ASP A 118 -15.77 15.11 -3.61
C ASP A 118 -14.56 14.40 -2.99
N CYS A 119 -14.32 13.13 -3.33
CA CYS A 119 -13.19 12.33 -2.81
C CYS A 119 -12.17 12.01 -3.91
N ARG A 120 -12.03 12.89 -4.91
CA ARG A 120 -11.05 12.76 -6.00
C ARG A 120 -9.62 13.01 -5.56
N GLN A 121 -9.42 13.58 -4.37
CA GLN A 121 -8.10 13.90 -3.85
C GLN A 121 -7.98 13.38 -2.43
N VAL A 122 -6.90 12.65 -2.16
CA VAL A 122 -6.59 12.08 -0.84
C VAL A 122 -5.17 12.46 -0.45
N SER A 123 -4.88 12.41 0.84
CA SER A 123 -3.53 12.63 1.36
C SER A 123 -3.11 11.49 2.27
N GLU A 124 -1.92 10.96 2.04
CA GLU A 124 -1.35 9.85 2.80
C GLU A 124 0.00 10.27 3.37
N THR A 125 0.30 9.84 4.60
CA THR A 125 1.58 10.13 5.26
C THR A 125 2.53 8.94 5.17
N TYR A 126 3.83 9.16 5.06
CA TYR A 126 4.83 8.09 4.98
C TYR A 126 5.98 8.38 5.93
N LEU A 127 6.60 7.31 6.45
CA LEU A 127 7.68 7.42 7.42
C LEU A 127 8.87 8.21 6.83
N ASN A 128 9.23 7.87 5.58
CA ASN A 128 10.35 8.44 4.82
C ASN A 128 10.22 8.06 3.33
N GLY A 129 11.21 8.39 2.50
CA GLY A 129 11.21 8.06 1.07
C GLY A 129 11.15 6.56 0.80
N ALA A 130 11.86 5.73 1.55
CA ALA A 130 11.83 4.27 1.36
C ALA A 130 10.45 3.66 1.68
N ASP A 131 9.77 4.17 2.71
CA ASP A 131 8.40 3.78 3.07
C ASP A 131 7.39 4.20 1.99
N LEU A 132 7.57 5.37 1.37
CA LEU A 132 6.79 5.77 0.20
C LEU A 132 7.06 4.81 -0.97
N GLU A 133 8.32 4.62 -1.34
CA GLU A 133 8.72 3.86 -2.53
C GLU A 133 8.25 2.41 -2.51
N LYS A 134 8.21 1.76 -1.34
CA LYS A 134 7.70 0.39 -1.26
C LYS A 134 6.18 0.29 -1.51
N ASN A 135 5.41 1.37 -1.34
CA ASN A 135 3.95 1.35 -1.51
C ASN A 135 3.49 1.67 -2.96
N PHE A 136 4.37 2.23 -3.79
CA PHE A 136 4.01 2.68 -5.13
C PHE A 136 4.94 2.15 -6.22
N SER A 137 4.35 1.79 -7.35
CA SER A 137 5.06 1.54 -8.59
C SER A 137 4.88 2.71 -9.57
N LEU A 138 5.96 3.12 -10.22
CA LEU A 138 5.94 4.03 -11.38
C LEU A 138 5.57 3.31 -12.69
N THR A 139 5.38 1.99 -12.62
CA THR A 139 5.04 1.15 -13.77
C THR A 139 3.75 0.38 -13.48
N PRO A 140 2.87 0.22 -14.48
CA PRO A 140 1.66 -0.58 -14.30
C PRO A 140 1.99 -2.05 -14.03
N PRO A 141 1.06 -2.81 -13.42
CA PRO A 141 1.21 -4.25 -13.34
C PRO A 141 1.36 -4.85 -14.74
N SER A 142 2.28 -5.81 -14.87
CA SER A 142 2.55 -6.48 -16.14
C SER A 142 1.29 -7.17 -16.69
N ALA A 143 1.26 -7.47 -17.99
CA ALA A 143 0.16 -8.24 -18.59
C ALA A 143 -0.01 -9.63 -17.92
N ALA A 144 1.11 -10.27 -17.55
CA ALA A 144 1.09 -11.54 -16.83
C ALA A 144 0.46 -11.39 -15.43
N THR A 145 0.83 -10.34 -14.70
CA THR A 145 0.22 -10.00 -13.40
C THR A 145 -1.29 -9.75 -13.55
N ARG A 146 -1.70 -8.91 -14.50
CA ARG A 146 -3.13 -8.63 -14.75
C ARG A 146 -3.93 -9.90 -15.06
N LYS A 147 -3.37 -10.79 -15.89
CA LYS A 147 -4.00 -12.07 -16.23
C LYS A 147 -4.13 -12.99 -15.00
N ALA A 148 -3.09 -13.06 -14.16
CA ALA A 148 -3.10 -13.87 -12.94
C ALA A 148 -4.11 -13.35 -11.90
N LEU A 149 -4.29 -12.03 -11.80
CA LEU A 149 -5.18 -11.41 -10.81
C LEU A 149 -6.64 -11.32 -11.26
N ALA A 150 -6.93 -11.30 -12.57
CA ALA A 150 -8.29 -11.23 -13.10
C ALA A 150 -9.31 -12.17 -12.43
N PRO A 151 -9.03 -13.47 -12.17
CA PRO A 151 -9.98 -14.35 -11.48
C PRO A 151 -10.17 -13.99 -10.00
N LEU A 152 -9.15 -13.46 -9.32
CA LEU A 152 -9.15 -13.12 -7.89
C LEU A 152 -9.84 -11.79 -7.60
N LEU A 153 -9.95 -10.92 -8.61
CA LEU A 153 -10.65 -9.64 -8.52
C LEU A 153 -12.17 -9.79 -8.77
N ASN A 154 -12.64 -10.99 -9.12
CA ASN A 154 -14.07 -11.27 -9.28
C ASN A 154 -14.63 -11.94 -8.01
N PRO A 155 -15.45 -11.24 -7.21
CA PRO A 155 -15.99 -11.78 -5.96
C PRO A 155 -16.92 -12.99 -6.16
N GLN A 156 -17.41 -13.23 -7.38
CA GLN A 156 -18.27 -14.37 -7.70
C GLN A 156 -17.48 -15.66 -8.01
N ARG A 157 -16.14 -15.59 -8.08
CA ARG A 157 -15.29 -16.76 -8.36
C ARG A 157 -14.37 -17.01 -7.19
N ALA A 158 -14.50 -18.20 -6.59
CA ALA A 158 -13.49 -18.71 -5.68
C ALA A 158 -12.21 -18.98 -6.49
N ALA A 159 -11.20 -18.13 -6.30
CA ALA A 159 -9.88 -18.29 -6.90
C ALA A 159 -8.85 -18.45 -5.79
N SER A 160 -7.90 -19.37 -5.99
CA SER A 160 -6.82 -19.63 -5.06
C SER A 160 -5.65 -18.70 -5.30
N GLU A 161 -4.99 -18.28 -4.22
CA GLU A 161 -3.75 -17.49 -4.27
C GLU A 161 -2.50 -18.37 -4.38
N ILE A 162 -2.65 -19.70 -4.31
CA ILE A 162 -1.58 -20.66 -4.54
C ILE A 162 -1.04 -20.50 -5.97
N GLY A 163 0.29 -20.48 -6.10
CA GLY A 163 1.00 -20.31 -7.37
C GLY A 163 1.21 -18.87 -7.81
N LEU A 164 0.67 -17.87 -7.11
CA LEU A 164 1.02 -16.47 -7.34
C LEU A 164 2.48 -16.21 -6.99
N THR A 165 3.14 -15.32 -7.74
CA THR A 165 4.47 -14.80 -7.36
C THR A 165 4.38 -13.79 -6.22
N HIS A 166 5.53 -13.46 -5.60
CA HIS A 166 5.55 -12.36 -4.62
C HIS A 166 5.02 -11.07 -5.24
N GLU A 167 5.44 -10.73 -6.45
CA GLU A 167 4.97 -9.52 -7.13
C GLU A 167 3.44 -9.56 -7.37
N GLN A 168 2.92 -10.70 -7.83
CA GLN A 168 1.47 -10.85 -8.06
C GLN A 168 0.69 -10.74 -6.75
N LEU A 169 1.15 -11.37 -5.68
CA LEU A 169 0.51 -11.27 -4.37
C LEU A 169 0.62 -9.84 -3.82
N LEU A 170 1.74 -9.15 -4.04
CA LEU A 170 1.92 -7.75 -3.65
C LEU A 170 0.92 -6.84 -4.35
N TRP A 171 0.69 -7.05 -5.65
CA TRP A 171 -0.34 -6.33 -6.39
C TRP A 171 -1.74 -6.60 -5.83
N LEU A 172 -2.05 -7.84 -5.45
CA LEU A 172 -3.35 -8.23 -4.91
C LEU A 172 -3.59 -7.70 -3.49
N ARG A 173 -2.63 -7.94 -2.59
CA ARG A 173 -2.76 -7.77 -1.12
C ARG A 173 -2.09 -6.50 -0.59
N GLY A 174 -1.19 -5.89 -1.33
CA GLY A 174 -0.41 -4.73 -0.87
C GLY A 174 0.76 -5.14 0.02
N ILE A 175 1.34 -4.18 0.75
CA ILE A 175 2.50 -4.44 1.60
C ILE A 175 2.09 -5.27 2.84
N PRO A 176 2.80 -6.36 3.17
CA PRO A 176 2.59 -7.11 4.40
C PRO A 176 3.18 -6.40 5.63
N GLU A 177 2.72 -6.78 6.81
CA GLU A 177 3.26 -6.33 8.09
C GLU A 177 4.57 -7.02 8.46
N SER A 178 4.79 -8.25 7.97
CA SER A 178 6.07 -8.94 8.06
C SER A 178 6.41 -9.62 6.72
N PRO A 179 7.67 -9.57 6.25
CA PRO A 179 8.82 -8.93 6.89
C PRO A 179 8.75 -7.39 6.87
N VAL A 180 9.44 -6.74 7.82
CA VAL A 180 9.65 -5.29 7.79
C VAL A 180 10.90 -4.99 6.97
N GLY A 181 10.78 -4.18 5.93
CA GLY A 181 11.93 -3.78 5.12
C GLY A 181 11.55 -2.95 3.90
N ASP A 182 12.53 -2.79 3.01
CA ASP A 182 12.31 -2.27 1.66
C ASP A 182 11.60 -3.30 0.77
N LEU A 183 11.22 -2.88 -0.44
CA LEU A 183 10.51 -3.74 -1.38
C LEU A 183 11.31 -5.00 -1.75
N LYS A 184 12.64 -4.89 -1.87
CA LYS A 184 13.49 -6.04 -2.20
C LYS A 184 13.50 -7.08 -1.08
N THR A 185 13.59 -6.63 0.17
CA THR A 185 13.53 -7.48 1.36
C THR A 185 12.19 -8.20 1.43
N ILE A 186 11.09 -7.49 1.17
CA ILE A 186 9.75 -8.06 1.11
C ILE A 186 9.68 -9.14 0.01
N LEU A 187 10.04 -8.80 -1.23
CA LEU A 187 9.97 -9.71 -2.39
C LEU A 187 10.90 -10.94 -2.32
N SER A 188 11.82 -10.99 -1.37
CA SER A 188 12.74 -12.13 -1.18
C SER A 188 12.44 -12.97 0.05
N ALA A 189 11.51 -12.54 0.90
CA ALA A 189 11.22 -13.24 2.14
C ALA A 189 10.35 -14.48 1.91
N PRO A 190 10.67 -15.61 2.55
CA PRO A 190 9.96 -16.87 2.34
C PRO A 190 8.55 -16.89 2.95
N VAL A 191 8.23 -15.94 3.84
CA VAL A 191 6.96 -15.90 4.58
C VAL A 191 6.48 -14.47 4.71
N TRP A 192 5.22 -14.23 4.35
CA TRP A 192 4.55 -12.93 4.55
C TRP A 192 3.38 -13.05 5.52
N LEU A 193 3.19 -12.01 6.33
CA LEU A 193 2.15 -11.93 7.34
C LEU A 193 1.33 -10.65 7.18
N TRP A 194 0.01 -10.80 7.15
CA TRP A 194 -0.93 -9.71 7.40
C TRP A 194 -1.67 -9.96 8.70
N TYR A 195 -1.58 -9.00 9.62
CA TYR A 195 -2.30 -9.13 10.89
C TYR A 195 -3.79 -9.00 10.63
N GLY A 196 -4.57 -9.91 11.20
CA GLY A 196 -6.01 -9.75 11.21
C GLY A 196 -6.49 -8.97 12.42
N LEU A 197 -7.77 -8.59 12.37
CA LEU A 197 -8.41 -8.00 13.54
C LEU A 197 -8.40 -9.00 14.71
N PRO A 198 -8.39 -8.51 15.97
CA PRO A 198 -8.51 -9.37 17.14
C PRO A 198 -9.66 -10.38 17.00
N GLY A 199 -9.39 -11.66 17.26
CA GLY A 199 -10.36 -12.75 17.14
C GLY A 199 -10.60 -13.27 15.73
N ARG A 200 -9.99 -12.66 14.70
CA ARG A 200 -10.08 -13.11 13.30
C ARG A 200 -8.82 -13.79 12.79
N GLY A 201 -7.74 -13.85 13.57
CA GLY A 201 -6.45 -14.47 13.24
C GLY A 201 -5.68 -13.80 12.10
N ASP A 202 -4.44 -14.24 11.84
CA ASP A 202 -3.56 -13.61 10.84
C ASP A 202 -3.52 -14.38 9.52
N ASN A 203 -3.33 -13.68 8.40
CA ASN A 203 -3.16 -14.30 7.10
C ASN A 203 -1.66 -14.51 6.84
N VAL A 204 -1.24 -15.76 6.71
CA VAL A 204 0.17 -16.12 6.47
C VAL A 204 0.33 -16.75 5.09
N PHE A 205 1.29 -16.28 4.32
CA PHE A 205 1.61 -16.82 3.00
C PHE A 205 3.04 -17.35 3.01
N TYR A 206 3.22 -18.56 2.51
CA TYR A 206 4.53 -19.22 2.42
C TYR A 206 4.93 -19.34 0.96
N PHE A 207 6.19 -19.01 0.67
CA PHE A 207 6.73 -18.98 -0.66
C PHE A 207 7.84 -20.02 -0.85
N GLN A 208 7.85 -20.64 -2.02
CA GLN A 208 8.94 -21.46 -2.51
C GLN A 208 9.18 -21.13 -3.98
N ASN A 209 10.42 -20.84 -4.36
CA ASN A 209 10.80 -20.49 -5.73
C ASN A 209 9.93 -19.35 -6.34
N ASP A 210 9.71 -18.28 -5.58
CA ASP A 210 8.85 -17.14 -5.96
C ASP A 210 7.40 -17.55 -6.26
N ARG A 211 6.86 -18.53 -5.54
CA ARG A 211 5.47 -18.98 -5.68
C ARG A 211 4.86 -19.23 -4.31
N VAL A 212 3.64 -18.77 -4.11
CA VAL A 212 2.83 -19.13 -2.93
C VAL A 212 2.57 -20.64 -2.98
N VAL A 213 3.03 -21.37 -1.96
CA VAL A 213 2.82 -22.82 -1.83
C VAL A 213 1.84 -23.18 -0.72
N LYS A 214 1.62 -22.27 0.22
CA LYS A 214 0.68 -22.46 1.33
C LYS A 214 0.11 -21.11 1.76
N VAL A 215 -1.16 -21.10 2.14
CA VAL A 215 -1.82 -19.97 2.77
C VAL A 215 -2.48 -20.47 4.05
N ASP A 216 -2.08 -19.89 5.18
CA ASP A 216 -2.81 -20.03 6.44
C ASP A 216 -3.77 -18.85 6.54
N VAL A 217 -5.05 -19.10 6.22
CA VAL A 217 -6.13 -18.15 6.43
C VAL A 217 -6.82 -18.52 7.73
N PRO A 218 -7.06 -17.57 8.63
CA PRO A 218 -7.70 -17.87 9.89
C PRO A 218 -9.17 -18.22 9.64
N SER A 219 -9.58 -19.41 10.12
CA SER A 219 -10.98 -19.79 10.14
C SER A 219 -11.61 -19.21 11.40
N MET A 220 -12.81 -18.65 11.28
CA MET A 220 -13.68 -18.61 12.45
C MET A 220 -13.88 -20.07 12.84
N GLY A 221 -13.55 -20.43 14.09
CA GLY A 221 -13.74 -21.80 14.58
C GLY A 221 -15.20 -22.26 14.42
N PRO A 222 -15.49 -23.55 14.67
CA PRO A 222 -16.85 -24.08 14.55
C PRO A 222 -17.89 -23.26 15.33
#